data_AF-A0A9P7E7G7-F1
#
_entry.id   AF-A0A9P7E7G7-F1
#
_cell.length_a   1.000
_cell.length_b   1.000
_cell.length_c   1.000
_cell.angle_alpha   90.00
_cell.angle_beta   90.00
_cell.angle_gamma   90.00
#
_symmetry.space_group_name_H-M   'P 1'
#
loop_
_entity.id
_entity.type
_entity.pdbx_description
1 polymer ?
#
loop_
_entity_poly.entity_id
_entity_poly.type
_entity_poly.pdbx_seq_one_letter_code
_entity_poly.pdbx_strand_id
1 'polypeptide(L)'
;LDSNPSLFLDEIQEQLLEAQNVEVSIATLSRSLRRLAVTHKRTSKAATERNELLRATWLAEYRHLPKEYFVRIDKSGVDNRTNQRRY
;
A
#
# COMPACT_ATOMS: atom_id res chain seq x y z
N LEU A 1 5.06 -8.35 -26.44
CA LEU A 1 3.91 -7.60 -25.86
C LEU A 1 3.86 -7.88 -24.35
N ASP A 2 4.99 -7.78 -23.65
CA ASP A 2 5.12 -8.26 -22.26
C ASP A 2 5.70 -7.17 -21.37
N SER A 3 4.95 -6.08 -21.25
CA SER A 3 5.21 -5.07 -20.22
C SER A 3 3.87 -4.75 -19.61
N ASN A 4 3.43 -5.63 -18.74
CA ASN A 4 2.32 -5.35 -17.82
C ASN A 4 2.96 -5.07 -16.45
N PRO A 5 3.72 -3.97 -16.27
CA PRO A 5 4.24 -3.64 -14.96
C PRO A 5 3.03 -3.22 -14.13
N SER A 6 2.67 -4.03 -13.14
CA SER A 6 1.76 -3.58 -12.09
C SER A 6 2.51 -2.53 -11.28
N LEU A 7 2.54 -1.29 -11.77
CA LEU A 7 3.12 -0.15 -11.09
C LEU A 7 2.17 0.31 -9.99
N PHE A 8 2.72 0.52 -8.80
CA PHE A 8 1.98 1.03 -7.66
C PHE A 8 1.96 2.57 -7.69
N LEU A 9 1.02 3.19 -6.97
CA LEU A 9 0.84 4.65 -7.04
C LEU A 9 2.03 5.42 -6.47
N ASP A 10 2.71 4.85 -5.49
CA ASP A 10 3.96 5.31 -4.90
C ASP A 10 5.14 5.17 -5.88
N GLU A 11 5.25 4.07 -6.61
CA GLU A 11 6.25 3.92 -7.67
C GLU A 11 6.05 4.94 -8.81
N ILE A 12 4.79 5.23 -9.18
CA ILE A 12 4.49 6.29 -10.16
C ILE A 12 4.80 7.67 -9.58
N GLN A 13 4.57 7.89 -8.28
CA GLN A 13 4.93 9.14 -7.61
C GLN A 13 6.45 9.36 -7.62
N GLU A 14 7.22 8.32 -7.29
CA GLU A 14 8.69 8.35 -7.31
C GLU A 14 9.22 8.60 -8.72
N GLN A 15 8.67 7.93 -9.74
CA GLN A 15 9.05 8.18 -11.13
C GLN A 15 8.72 9.61 -11.60
N LEU A 16 7.60 10.19 -11.16
CA LEU A 16 7.27 11.58 -11.49
C LEU A 16 8.22 12.56 -10.79
N LEU A 17 8.66 12.25 -9.58
CA LEU A 17 9.66 13.02 -8.86
C LEU A 17 11.02 12.92 -9.56
N GLU A 18 11.47 11.72 -9.91
CA GLU A 18 12.78 11.51 -10.55
C GLU A 18 12.84 12.07 -11.98
N ALA A 19 11.80 11.84 -12.79
CA ALA A 19 11.82 12.20 -14.21
C ALA A 19 11.41 13.65 -14.48
N GLN A 20 10.54 14.23 -13.65
CA GLN A 20 9.95 15.55 -13.89
C GLN A 20 10.12 16.52 -12.71
N ASN A 21 10.69 16.07 -11.58
CA ASN A 21 10.79 16.83 -10.34
C ASN A 21 9.43 17.36 -9.86
N VAL A 22 8.36 16.59 -10.12
CA VAL A 22 7.00 16.93 -9.71
C VAL A 22 6.59 16.04 -8.55
N GLU A 23 6.41 16.67 -7.39
CA GLU A 23 5.86 16.00 -6.22
C GLU A 23 4.33 16.02 -6.29
N VAL A 24 3.73 14.83 -6.45
CA VAL A 24 2.28 14.67 -6.57
C VAL A 24 1.77 13.76 -5.46
N SER A 25 0.75 14.17 -4.72
CA SER A 25 0.16 13.28 -3.71
C SER A 25 -0.47 12.05 -4.36
N ILE A 26 -0.42 10.90 -3.67
CA ILE A 26 -1.06 9.64 -4.09
C ILE A 26 -2.56 9.85 -4.38
N ALA A 27 -3.24 10.71 -3.61
CA ALA A 27 -4.65 11.02 -3.82
C ALA A 27 -4.89 11.76 -5.13
N THR A 28 -4.01 12.70 -5.49
CA THR A 28 -4.05 13.40 -6.79
C THR A 28 -3.78 12.42 -7.93
N LEU A 29 -2.79 11.55 -7.77
CA LEU A 29 -2.40 10.55 -8.76
C LEU A 29 -3.55 9.56 -9.03
N SER A 30 -4.20 9.06 -7.98
CA SER A 30 -5.38 8.19 -8.08
C SER A 30 -6.56 8.85 -8.81
N ARG A 31 -6.86 10.12 -8.50
CA ARG A 31 -7.92 10.88 -9.19
C ARG A 31 -7.57 11.10 -10.67
N SER A 32 -6.31 11.43 -10.97
CA SER A 32 -5.82 11.62 -12.34
C SER A 32 -5.91 10.34 -13.16
N LEU A 33 -5.45 9.20 -12.62
CA LEU A 33 -5.54 7.90 -13.31
C LEU A 33 -6.99 7.48 -13.54
N ARG A 34 -7.88 7.71 -12.56
CA ARG A 34 -9.32 7.47 -12.71
C ARG A 34 -9.93 8.34 -13.82
N ARG A 35 -9.53 9.61 -13.91
CA ARG A 35 -9.99 10.53 -14.97
C ARG A 35 -9.49 10.09 -16.35
N LEU A 36 -8.30 9.50 -16.44
CA LEU A 36 -7.71 8.96 -17.66
C LEU A 36 -8.27 7.58 -18.06
N ALA A 37 -9.29 7.07 -17.36
CA ALA A 37 -9.87 5.75 -17.55
C ALA A 37 -8.85 4.59 -17.47
N VAL A 38 -7.72 4.80 -16.79
CA VAL A 38 -6.74 3.74 -16.52
C VAL A 38 -7.33 2.82 -15.45
N THR A 39 -7.67 1.61 -15.85
CA THR A 39 -8.23 0.60 -14.94
C THR A 39 -7.09 -0.12 -14.22
N HIS A 40 -7.14 -0.17 -12.89
CA HIS A 40 -6.18 -0.91 -12.08
C HIS A 40 -6.80 -2.24 -11.66
N LYS A 41 -6.01 -3.32 -11.70
CA LYS A 41 -6.39 -4.56 -11.01
C LYS A 41 -6.20 -4.35 -9.51
N ARG A 42 -7.22 -4.66 -8.72
CA ARG A 42 -7.13 -4.63 -7.25
C ARG A 42 -6.10 -5.68 -6.84
N THR A 43 -4.95 -5.23 -6.35
CA THR A 43 -3.88 -6.10 -5.90
C THR A 43 -4.31 -6.86 -4.65
N SER A 44 -3.87 -8.12 -4.54
CA SER A 44 -4.15 -9.00 -3.39
C SER A 44 -3.65 -8.37 -2.07
N LYS A 45 -4.28 -8.70 -0.95
CA LYS A 45 -3.91 -8.25 0.41
C LYS A 45 -2.41 -8.45 0.71
N ALA A 46 -1.81 -9.49 0.13
CA ALA A 46 -0.37 -9.77 0.24
C ALA A 46 0.54 -8.70 -0.41
N ALA A 47 0.06 -8.02 -1.47
CA ALA A 47 0.80 -6.96 -2.14
C ALA A 47 0.70 -5.60 -1.41
N THR A 48 -0.29 -5.42 -0.53
CA THR A 48 -0.44 -4.22 0.32
C THR A 48 0.55 -4.19 1.49
N GLU A 49 1.08 -5.35 1.90
CA GLU A 49 2.09 -5.44 2.97
C GLU A 49 3.51 -5.04 2.51
N ARG A 50 3.67 -4.55 1.28
CA ARG A 50 4.98 -4.30 0.67
C ARG A 50 5.55 -2.94 1.01
N ASN A 51 6.37 -2.94 2.04
CA ASN A 51 7.75 -2.50 1.84
C ASN A 51 8.63 -3.62 2.41
N GLU A 52 9.10 -4.52 1.54
CA GLU A 52 9.90 -5.69 1.97
C GLU A 52 11.19 -5.25 2.66
N LEU A 53 11.80 -4.15 2.20
CA LEU A 53 12.95 -3.55 2.85
C LEU A 53 12.59 -3.07 4.25
N LEU A 54 11.51 -2.30 4.41
CA LEU A 54 11.05 -1.84 5.72
C LEU A 54 10.70 -3.01 6.64
N ARG A 55 10.08 -4.07 6.10
CA ARG A 55 9.76 -5.30 6.83
C ARG A 55 11.02 -6.05 7.24
N ALA A 56 12.02 -6.13 6.37
CA ALA A 56 13.31 -6.75 6.65
C ALA A 56 14.09 -5.96 7.69
N THR A 57 14.12 -4.63 7.60
CA THR A 57 14.72 -3.73 8.59
C THR A 57 14.06 -3.88 9.95
N TRP A 58 12.72 -3.83 9.99
CA TRP A 58 11.96 -4.03 11.23
C TRP A 58 12.21 -5.41 11.83
N LEU A 59 12.22 -6.46 11.00
CA LEU A 59 12.51 -7.82 11.47
C LEU A 59 13.95 -7.92 11.99
N ALA A 60 14.93 -7.32 11.32
CA ALA A 60 16.32 -7.34 11.77
C ALA A 60 16.48 -6.64 13.13
N GLU A 61 15.80 -5.52 13.33
CA GLU A 61 15.85 -4.73 14.57
C GLU A 61 15.19 -5.46 15.74
N TYR A 62 13.99 -6.05 15.52
CA TYR A 62 13.15 -6.57 16.62
C TYR A 62 13.09 -8.09 16.73
N ARG A 63 13.77 -8.86 15.86
CA ARG A 63 13.75 -10.35 15.87
C ARG A 63 14.14 -10.98 17.21
N HIS A 64 14.95 -10.31 18.01
CA HIS A 64 15.43 -10.83 19.28
C HIS A 64 14.39 -10.71 20.42
N LEU A 65 13.30 -9.97 20.21
CA LEU A 65 12.26 -9.80 21.21
C LEU A 65 11.35 -11.05 21.27
N PRO A 66 11.09 -11.60 22.48
CA PRO A 66 10.13 -12.68 22.65
C PRO A 66 8.71 -12.25 22.27
N LYS A 67 7.93 -13.18 21.74
CA LYS A 67 6.54 -12.94 21.31
C LYS A 67 5.64 -12.43 22.44
N GLU A 68 5.97 -12.80 23.68
CA GLU A 68 5.24 -12.44 24.90
C GLU A 68 5.25 -10.93 25.17
N TYR A 69 6.18 -10.18 24.57
CA TYR A 69 6.29 -8.73 24.73
C TYR A 69 5.42 -7.96 23.73
N PHE A 70 4.83 -8.65 22.75
CA PHE A 70 4.00 -8.03 21.72
C PHE A 70 2.51 -8.21 22.00
N VAL A 71 1.81 -7.10 22.21
CA VAL A 71 0.34 -7.05 22.20
C VAL A 71 -0.09 -6.40 20.89
N ARG A 72 -0.77 -7.16 20.02
CA ARG A 72 -1.26 -6.66 18.73
C ARG A 72 -2.74 -6.30 18.85
N ILE A 73 -3.07 -5.05 18.54
CA ILE A 73 -4.45 -4.55 18.44
C ILE A 73 -4.67 -4.12 17.00
N ASP A 74 -5.65 -4.73 16.33
CA ASP A 74 -6.09 -4.32 15.00
C ASP A 74 -7.48 -3.69 15.09
N LYS A 75 -7.69 -2.58 14.38
CA LYS A 75 -8.99 -1.92 14.32
C LYS A 75 -9.81 -2.54 13.19
N SER A 76 -10.67 -3.48 13.52
CA SER A 76 -11.74 -3.90 12.60
C SER A 76 -12.79 -2.78 12.53
N GLY A 77 -12.97 -2.18 11.35
CA GLY A 77 -14.03 -1.20 11.13
C GLY A 77 -15.41 -1.87 11.20
N VAL A 78 -16.25 -1.43 12.15
CA VAL A 78 -17.66 -1.82 12.22
C VAL A 78 -18.48 -0.80 11.43
N ASP A 79 -19.22 -1.27 10.42
CA ASP A 79 -20.18 -0.42 9.69
C ASP A 79 -21.41 -0.19 10.57
N ASN A 80 -21.49 1.02 11.15
CA ASN A 80 -22.53 1.37 12.12
C ASN A 80 -23.95 1.47 11.50
N ARG A 81 -24.09 1.33 10.17
CA ARG A 81 -25.39 1.31 9.48
C ARG A 81 -26.01 -0.08 9.38
N THR A 82 -25.21 -1.14 9.42
CA THR A 82 -25.69 -2.52 9.20
C THR A 82 -25.23 -3.51 10.27
N ASN A 83 -24.36 -3.08 11.19
CA ASN A 83 -23.82 -3.91 12.27
C ASN A 83 -23.17 -5.22 11.75
N GLN A 84 -22.69 -5.21 10.50
CA GLN A 84 -22.02 -6.35 9.88
C GLN A 84 -20.52 -6.10 9.80
N ARG A 85 -19.74 -7.13 10.11
CA ARG A 85 -18.29 -7.14 9.90
C ARG A 85 -18.02 -7.34 8.41
N ARG A 86 -17.34 -6.39 7.76
CA ARG A 86 -16.81 -6.61 6.40
C ARG A 86 -15.54 -7.47 6.50
N TYR A 87 -15.62 -8.71 6.04
CA TYR A 87 -14.46 -9.59 5.86
C TYR A 87 -13.71 -9.24 4.56
#